data_AF-A0A1Q7NKE3-F1
#
_entry.id   AF-A0A1Q7NKE3-F1
#
_cell.length_a   1.000
_cell.length_b   1.000
_cell.length_c   1.000
_cell.angle_alpha   90.00
_cell.angle_beta   90.00
_cell.angle_gamma   90.00
#
_symmetry.space_group_name_H-M   'P 1'
#
loop_
_entity.id
_entity.type
_entity.pdbx_description
1 polymer ?
#
loop_
_entity_poly.entity_id
_entity_poly.type
_entity_poly.pdbx_seq_one_letter_code
_entity_poly.pdbx_strand_id
1 'polypeptide(L)'
;MTPIGHEPIHQLDNRHKGEVVNFLAERPIHTFIMSSWINDNGLVSPFNRGTFYGCRDTQGGLEGVALIGHITLFETKSDAALTAFAHLAQSCATPHAVLGEGKKISRFSSDYTTNGGAPPRLVCRELLLEKRFTENLNTVQSLRPARSEELELVVPIHAQTAFEESGVNPLDVDPSGFRERCARRIKQGRTWVAIEGGRLKFKIDVVSDTPEVVYLEGAYVSAEHRGNGYGAKCMTQLTNHLLERTKSVCLLVNQKNSAAQASYRKAGYQFREYYDTLYLQQPSVISN
;
A
#
# COMPACT_ATOMS: atom_id res chain seq x y z
N MET A 1 6.94 40.79 -17.05
CA MET A 1 7.88 40.08 -16.16
C MET A 1 7.10 38.97 -15.49
N THR A 2 7.21 37.76 -16.02
CA THR A 2 6.67 36.56 -15.37
C THR A 2 7.45 36.37 -14.07
N PRO A 3 6.81 36.21 -12.90
CA PRO A 3 7.55 35.84 -11.70
C PRO A 3 8.24 34.52 -11.99
N ILE A 4 9.55 34.46 -11.74
CA ILE A 4 10.31 33.21 -11.75
C ILE A 4 9.69 32.37 -10.63
N GLY A 5 8.74 31.51 -10.99
CA GLY A 5 8.01 30.67 -10.06
C GLY A 5 9.01 29.72 -9.41
N HIS A 6 9.23 29.89 -8.11
CA HIS A 6 9.92 28.91 -7.30
C HIS A 6 9.23 27.58 -7.56
N GLU A 7 9.91 26.59 -8.15
CA GLU A 7 9.33 25.26 -8.24
C GLU A 7 9.12 24.80 -6.79
N PRO A 8 7.86 24.66 -6.32
CA PRO A 8 7.59 24.38 -4.91
C PRO A 8 7.96 22.94 -4.56
N ILE A 9 8.22 22.11 -5.58
CA ILE A 9 8.58 20.70 -5.48
C ILE A 9 10.09 20.53 -5.63
N HIS A 10 10.67 19.70 -4.77
CA HIS A 10 12.05 19.24 -4.88
C HIS A 10 12.14 17.75 -4.56
N GLN A 11 13.10 17.07 -5.19
CA GLN A 11 13.42 15.70 -4.83
C GLN A 11 14.03 15.65 -3.43
N LEU A 12 13.57 14.69 -2.63
CA LEU A 12 14.04 14.45 -1.28
C LEU A 12 15.18 13.42 -1.27
N ASP A 13 16.15 13.64 -0.39
CA ASP A 13 17.19 12.67 -0.05
C ASP A 13 17.22 12.37 1.45
N ASN A 14 18.08 11.45 1.88
CA ASN A 14 18.15 10.97 3.27
C ASN A 14 18.46 12.06 4.32
N ARG A 15 18.97 13.24 3.94
CA ARG A 15 19.17 14.37 4.86
C ARG A 15 17.83 14.94 5.35
N HIS A 16 16.77 14.78 4.55
CA HIS A 16 15.42 15.25 4.87
C HIS A 16 14.62 14.23 5.70
N LYS A 17 15.17 13.04 5.99
CA LYS A 17 14.42 11.94 6.61
C LYS A 17 13.71 12.35 7.91
N GLY A 18 14.41 13.08 8.79
CA GLY A 18 13.84 13.49 10.08
C GLY A 18 12.62 14.41 9.90
N GLU A 19 12.73 15.43 9.05
CA GLU A 19 11.63 16.36 8.76
C GLU A 19 10.43 15.65 8.12
N VAL A 20 10.69 14.77 7.15
CA VAL A 20 9.64 14.02 6.45
C VAL A 20 8.91 13.05 7.38
N VAL A 21 9.63 12.33 8.24
CA VAL A 21 9.02 11.43 9.22
C VAL A 21 8.13 12.22 10.19
N ASN A 22 8.56 13.40 10.63
CA ASN A 22 7.75 14.27 11.49
C ASN A 22 6.47 14.75 10.79
N PHE A 23 6.58 15.17 9.52
CA PHE A 23 5.43 15.58 8.71
C PHE A 23 4.41 14.44 8.56
N LEU A 24 4.87 13.23 8.22
CA LEU A 24 4.00 12.08 8.03
C LEU A 24 3.38 11.58 9.34
N ALA A 25 4.09 11.72 10.46
CA ALA A 25 3.62 11.33 11.79
C ALA A 25 2.43 12.16 12.30
N GLU A 26 2.11 13.30 11.68
CA GLU A 26 0.88 14.06 11.99
C GLU A 26 -0.39 13.28 11.64
N ARG A 27 -0.33 12.35 10.67
CA ARG A 27 -1.49 11.57 10.19
C ARG A 27 -1.14 10.08 9.97
N PRO A 28 -0.74 9.34 11.01
CA PRO A 28 -0.11 8.02 10.85
C PRO A 28 -1.03 6.98 10.19
N ILE A 29 -2.35 7.06 10.38
CA ILE A 29 -3.33 6.17 9.74
C ILE A 29 -3.53 6.43 8.24
N HIS A 30 -2.97 7.51 7.68
CA HIS A 30 -3.02 7.84 6.25
C HIS A 30 -1.64 7.70 5.60
N THR A 31 -0.57 7.80 6.38
CA THR A 31 0.81 7.86 5.89
C THR A 31 1.62 6.59 6.14
N PHE A 32 1.00 5.55 6.73
CA PHE A 32 1.67 4.32 7.16
C PHE A 32 2.56 3.66 6.10
N ILE A 33 2.16 3.68 4.82
CA ILE A 33 2.96 3.10 3.72
C ILE A 33 4.27 3.87 3.54
N MET A 34 4.18 5.19 3.35
CA MET A 34 5.37 6.03 3.17
C MET A 34 6.26 5.99 4.41
N SER A 35 5.67 6.09 5.61
CA SER A 35 6.41 6.04 6.88
C SER A 35 7.17 4.74 7.05
N SER A 36 6.54 3.59 6.80
CA SER A 36 7.21 2.29 6.91
C SER A 36 8.32 2.13 5.88
N TRP A 37 8.11 2.56 4.63
CA TRP A 37 9.12 2.43 3.59
C TRP A 37 10.33 3.33 3.85
N ILE A 38 10.11 4.56 4.34
CA ILE A 38 11.20 5.46 4.76
C ILE A 38 11.98 4.88 5.96
N ASN A 39 11.30 4.18 6.86
CA ASN A 39 11.96 3.48 7.98
C ASN A 39 12.81 2.31 7.49
N ASP A 40 12.27 1.48 6.60
CA ASP A 40 12.95 0.28 6.08
C ASP A 40 14.10 0.62 5.11
N ASN A 41 13.91 1.64 4.27
CA ASN A 41 14.72 1.87 3.08
C ASN A 41 15.42 3.24 3.07
N GLY A 42 14.98 4.19 3.89
CA GLY A 42 15.29 5.61 3.69
C GLY A 42 14.47 6.23 2.54
N LEU A 43 14.74 7.51 2.27
CA LEU A 43 14.10 8.26 1.17
C LEU A 43 14.67 7.86 -0.20
N VAL A 44 15.92 7.38 -0.26
CA VAL A 44 16.58 6.98 -1.52
C VAL A 44 16.89 5.50 -1.48
N SER A 45 16.13 4.71 -2.24
CA SER A 45 16.33 3.26 -2.36
C SER A 45 15.61 2.69 -3.58
N PRO A 46 16.20 1.72 -4.32
CA PRO A 46 15.49 1.03 -5.38
C PRO A 46 14.26 0.26 -4.89
N PHE A 47 14.21 -0.12 -3.60
CA PHE A 47 13.05 -0.80 -3.01
C PHE A 47 11.82 0.09 -2.86
N ASN A 48 11.97 1.42 -2.94
CA ASN A 48 10.83 2.35 -2.96
C ASN A 48 10.11 2.34 -4.31
N ARG A 49 10.77 1.87 -5.39
CA ARG A 49 10.25 1.84 -6.77
C ARG A 49 9.65 3.18 -7.21
N GLY A 50 10.28 4.26 -6.79
CA GLY A 50 9.85 5.63 -7.01
C GLY A 50 10.78 6.59 -6.28
N THR A 51 10.53 7.88 -6.50
CA THR A 51 11.30 8.98 -5.92
C THR A 51 10.43 9.75 -4.96
N PHE A 52 10.95 10.05 -3.77
CA PHE A 52 10.28 10.93 -2.83
C PHE A 52 10.50 12.40 -3.20
N TYR A 53 9.43 13.18 -3.11
CA TYR A 53 9.41 14.61 -3.39
C TYR A 53 8.74 15.36 -2.23
N GLY A 54 9.24 16.55 -1.93
CA GLY A 54 8.67 17.47 -0.95
C GLY A 54 8.13 18.69 -1.65
N CYS A 55 6.95 19.14 -1.24
CA CYS A 55 6.38 20.43 -1.62
C CYS A 55 6.51 21.38 -0.41
N ARG A 56 7.05 22.58 -0.61
CA ARG A 56 7.23 23.57 0.46
C ARG A 56 6.33 24.78 0.28
N ASP A 57 5.90 25.35 1.41
CA ASP A 57 5.23 26.65 1.45
C ASP A 57 6.22 27.82 1.27
N THR A 58 5.71 29.05 1.29
CA THR A 58 6.51 30.27 1.15
C THR A 58 7.44 30.55 2.34
N GLN A 59 7.22 29.89 3.49
CA GLN A 59 8.06 29.96 4.68
C GLN A 59 9.12 28.84 4.70
N GLY A 60 9.12 27.95 3.70
CA GLY A 60 10.03 26.81 3.59
C GLY A 60 9.59 25.58 4.38
N GLY A 61 8.42 25.57 5.00
CA GLY A 61 7.87 24.40 5.69
C GLY A 61 7.35 23.35 4.71
N LEU A 62 7.45 22.06 5.07
CA LEU A 62 6.81 21.00 4.27
C LEU A 62 5.28 21.16 4.30
N GLU A 63 4.71 21.33 3.11
CA GLU A 63 3.27 21.36 2.85
C GLU A 63 2.79 20.08 2.18
N GLY A 64 3.69 19.27 1.62
CA GLY A 64 3.37 17.97 1.07
C GLY A 64 4.58 17.06 0.91
N VAL A 65 4.34 15.75 0.97
CA VAL A 65 5.32 14.70 0.66
C VAL A 65 4.65 13.71 -0.27
N ALA A 66 5.33 13.33 -1.36
CA ALA A 66 4.86 12.31 -2.27
C ALA A 66 5.96 11.30 -2.61
N LEU A 67 5.59 10.04 -2.79
CA LEU A 67 6.36 9.07 -3.55
C LEU A 67 5.77 9.03 -4.95
N ILE A 68 6.58 9.24 -5.99
CA ILE A 68 6.15 9.15 -7.39
C ILE A 68 6.97 8.08 -8.09
N GLY A 69 6.30 7.06 -8.63
CA GLY A 69 6.96 5.91 -9.25
C GLY A 69 5.96 4.85 -9.69
N HIS A 70 6.27 3.58 -9.45
CA HIS A 70 5.37 2.47 -9.74
C HIS A 70 4.02 2.63 -9.03
N ILE A 71 4.05 2.95 -7.73
CA ILE A 71 2.89 3.46 -7.01
C ILE A 71 3.14 4.92 -6.63
N THR A 72 2.14 5.75 -6.86
CA THR A 72 2.11 7.13 -6.38
C THR A 72 1.34 7.19 -5.07
N LEU A 73 2.00 7.73 -4.04
CA LEU A 73 1.45 7.97 -2.70
C LEU A 73 1.73 9.42 -2.34
N PHE A 74 0.84 10.08 -1.62
CA PHE A 74 1.04 11.46 -1.20
C PHE A 74 0.32 11.79 0.09
N GLU A 75 0.86 12.74 0.84
CA GLU A 75 0.17 13.46 1.90
C GLU A 75 0.41 14.95 1.70
N THR A 76 -0.66 15.74 1.72
CA THR A 76 -0.60 17.19 1.50
C THR A 76 -1.47 17.92 2.52
N LYS A 77 -1.00 19.09 2.96
CA LYS A 77 -1.73 20.05 3.78
C LYS A 77 -2.49 21.06 2.92
N SER A 78 -2.10 21.22 1.65
CA SER A 78 -2.75 22.12 0.71
C SER A 78 -3.14 21.43 -0.60
N ASP A 79 -4.08 22.09 -1.24
CA ASP A 79 -4.53 21.81 -2.59
C ASP A 79 -3.46 22.12 -3.64
N ALA A 80 -2.66 23.17 -3.43
CA ALA A 80 -1.59 23.56 -4.34
C ALA A 80 -0.49 22.49 -4.41
N ALA A 81 -0.09 21.93 -3.26
CA ALA A 81 0.85 20.82 -3.19
C ALA A 81 0.32 19.58 -3.92
N LEU A 82 -0.98 19.29 -3.78
CA LEU A 82 -1.62 18.15 -4.45
C LEU A 82 -1.62 18.32 -5.98
N THR A 83 -2.02 19.49 -6.47
CA THR A 83 -1.99 19.81 -7.90
C THR A 83 -0.57 19.69 -8.46
N ALA A 84 0.42 20.21 -7.75
CA ALA A 84 1.81 20.15 -8.18
C ALA A 84 2.32 18.69 -8.26
N PHE A 85 1.97 17.82 -7.31
CA PHE A 85 2.30 16.40 -7.38
C PHE A 85 1.56 15.67 -8.51
N ALA A 86 0.30 16.03 -8.78
CA ALA A 86 -0.45 15.47 -9.90
C ALA A 86 0.22 15.80 -11.25
N HIS A 87 0.72 17.02 -11.43
CA HIS A 87 1.50 17.41 -12.61
C HIS A 87 2.81 16.63 -12.70
N LEU A 88 3.58 16.57 -11.61
CA LEU A 88 4.85 15.84 -11.60
C LEU A 88 4.67 14.35 -11.92
N ALA A 89 3.59 13.72 -11.42
CA ALA A 89 3.32 12.31 -11.63
C ALA A 89 3.11 11.93 -13.11
N GLN A 90 2.74 12.88 -13.98
CA GLN A 90 2.59 12.63 -15.42
C GLN A 90 3.93 12.35 -16.10
N SER A 91 5.04 12.84 -15.53
CA SER A 91 6.39 12.56 -16.04
C SER A 91 6.92 11.19 -15.62
N CYS A 92 6.17 10.44 -14.79
CA CYS A 92 6.56 9.11 -14.38
C CYS A 92 6.60 8.17 -15.58
N ALA A 93 7.75 7.52 -15.82
CA ALA A 93 7.93 6.62 -16.96
C ALA A 93 7.21 5.28 -16.80
N THR A 94 7.01 4.78 -15.58
CA THR A 94 6.41 3.46 -15.33
C THR A 94 5.32 3.51 -14.25
N PRO A 95 4.26 4.34 -14.44
CA PRO A 95 3.18 4.44 -13.49
C PRO A 95 2.34 3.16 -13.51
N HIS A 96 1.97 2.65 -12.33
CA HIS A 96 1.05 1.52 -12.23
C HIS A 96 -0.20 1.85 -11.43
N ALA A 97 -0.05 2.51 -10.28
CA ALA A 97 -1.18 2.85 -9.43
C ALA A 97 -1.00 4.19 -8.71
N VAL A 98 -2.12 4.81 -8.33
CA VAL A 98 -2.19 5.90 -7.35
C VAL A 98 -3.13 5.46 -6.24
N LEU A 99 -2.72 5.63 -4.98
CA LEU A 99 -3.55 5.28 -3.83
C LEU A 99 -3.69 6.51 -2.92
N GLY A 100 -4.91 6.77 -2.46
CA GLY A 100 -5.19 7.90 -1.59
C GLY A 100 -6.63 7.99 -1.11
N GLU A 101 -6.85 8.88 -0.14
CA GLU A 101 -8.16 9.18 0.44
C GLU A 101 -9.13 9.70 -0.61
N GLY A 102 -10.41 9.29 -0.54
CA GLY A 102 -11.43 9.55 -1.58
C GLY A 102 -11.52 11.01 -2.06
N LYS A 103 -11.46 11.99 -1.16
CA LYS A 103 -11.49 13.42 -1.53
C LYS A 103 -10.23 13.86 -2.26
N LYS A 104 -9.05 13.53 -1.73
CA LYS A 104 -7.78 13.93 -2.33
C LYS A 104 -7.52 13.21 -3.64
N ILE A 105 -7.84 11.92 -3.75
CA ILE A 105 -7.61 11.16 -4.97
C ILE A 105 -8.54 11.58 -6.12
N SER A 106 -9.77 11.98 -5.81
CA SER A 106 -10.67 12.58 -6.81
C SER A 106 -10.08 13.86 -7.40
N ARG A 107 -9.53 14.73 -6.54
CA ARG A 107 -8.85 15.96 -6.97
C ARG A 107 -7.57 15.67 -7.74
N PHE A 108 -6.71 14.79 -7.22
CA PHE A 108 -5.51 14.34 -7.92
C PHE A 108 -5.85 13.83 -9.32
N SER A 109 -6.88 12.99 -9.47
CA SER A 109 -7.29 12.47 -10.76
C SER A 109 -7.75 13.57 -11.71
N SER A 110 -8.48 14.58 -11.22
CA SER A 110 -8.91 15.73 -12.02
C SER A 110 -7.72 16.55 -12.51
N ASP A 111 -6.78 16.87 -11.62
CA ASP A 111 -5.59 17.64 -11.97
C ASP A 111 -4.66 16.86 -12.91
N TYR A 112 -4.53 15.55 -12.69
CA TYR A 112 -3.75 14.65 -13.54
C TYR A 112 -4.30 14.59 -14.96
N THR A 113 -5.62 14.47 -15.16
CA THR A 113 -6.21 14.34 -16.51
C THR A 113 -6.37 15.67 -17.23
N THR A 114 -6.73 16.74 -16.51
CA THR A 114 -6.90 18.09 -17.11
C THR A 114 -5.62 18.59 -17.75
N ASN A 115 -4.47 18.16 -17.23
CA ASN A 115 -3.15 18.57 -17.71
C ASN A 115 -2.50 17.55 -18.65
N GLY A 116 -3.30 16.68 -19.30
CA GLY A 116 -2.84 15.80 -20.39
C GLY A 116 -2.51 14.36 -19.98
N GLY A 117 -2.62 14.01 -18.70
CA GLY A 117 -2.49 12.62 -18.24
C GLY A 117 -3.64 11.74 -18.74
N ALA A 118 -3.33 10.51 -19.16
CA ALA A 118 -4.36 9.56 -19.55
C ALA A 118 -5.26 9.18 -18.35
N PRO A 119 -6.58 9.00 -18.54
CA PRO A 119 -7.45 8.55 -17.46
C PRO A 119 -7.05 7.15 -16.95
N PRO A 120 -7.31 6.83 -15.67
CA PRO A 120 -7.04 5.50 -15.14
C PRO A 120 -7.82 4.44 -15.91
N ARG A 121 -7.18 3.29 -16.15
CA ARG A 121 -7.83 2.14 -16.81
C ARG A 121 -8.83 1.42 -15.90
N LEU A 122 -8.62 1.52 -14.60
CA LEU A 122 -9.47 0.91 -13.57
C LEU A 122 -9.45 1.80 -12.33
N VAL A 123 -10.63 2.08 -11.79
CA VAL A 123 -10.83 2.79 -10.52
C VAL A 123 -11.46 1.81 -9.54
N CYS A 124 -10.73 1.52 -8.45
CA CYS A 124 -11.19 0.62 -7.41
C CYS A 124 -11.48 1.42 -6.15
N ARG A 125 -12.76 1.44 -5.74
CA ARG A 125 -13.14 2.00 -4.45
C ARG A 125 -12.89 0.98 -3.34
N GLU A 126 -12.18 1.42 -2.31
CA GLU A 126 -11.70 0.63 -1.20
C GLU A 126 -12.23 1.18 0.12
N LEU A 127 -12.45 0.30 1.09
CA LEU A 127 -12.77 0.67 2.47
C LEU A 127 -11.50 0.51 3.30
N LEU A 128 -11.05 1.58 3.95
CA LEU A 128 -10.06 1.48 5.01
C LEU A 128 -10.74 0.96 6.27
N LEU A 129 -10.33 -0.24 6.69
CA LEU A 129 -10.78 -0.85 7.93
C LEU A 129 -9.64 -0.85 8.96
N GLU A 130 -9.95 -0.64 10.23
CA GLU A 130 -8.97 -0.58 11.31
C GLU A 130 -9.44 -1.35 12.55
N LYS A 131 -8.50 -1.94 13.28
CA LYS A 131 -8.70 -2.57 14.58
C LYS A 131 -7.63 -2.11 15.57
N ARG A 132 -8.04 -1.77 16.79
CA ARG A 132 -7.19 -1.20 17.87
C ARG A 132 -7.22 -1.98 19.19
N PHE A 133 -7.94 -3.08 19.22
CA PHE A 133 -8.15 -3.87 20.42
C PHE A 133 -8.02 -5.34 20.08
N THR A 134 -7.59 -6.12 21.06
CA THR A 134 -7.53 -7.58 20.95
C THR A 134 -8.90 -8.19 21.21
N GLU A 135 -9.16 -9.37 20.65
CA GLU A 135 -10.38 -10.15 20.93
C GLU A 135 -10.06 -11.57 21.42
N ASN A 136 -11.06 -12.24 21.99
CA ASN A 136 -10.96 -13.65 22.34
C ASN A 136 -10.55 -14.50 21.14
N LEU A 137 -9.55 -15.35 21.37
CA LEU A 137 -8.85 -16.05 20.31
C LEU A 137 -9.28 -17.52 20.21
N ASN A 138 -9.58 -17.95 18.98
CA ASN A 138 -9.51 -19.36 18.61
C ASN A 138 -8.22 -19.58 17.81
N THR A 139 -7.26 -20.32 18.36
CA THR A 139 -5.94 -20.48 17.77
C THR A 139 -5.99 -21.34 16.51
N VAL A 140 -5.46 -20.80 15.41
CA VAL A 140 -5.06 -21.51 14.20
C VAL A 140 -3.60 -21.92 14.38
N GLN A 141 -3.37 -23.17 14.75
CA GLN A 141 -2.04 -23.70 15.09
C GLN A 141 -1.02 -23.61 13.93
N SER A 142 -1.52 -23.66 12.70
CA SER A 142 -0.68 -23.58 11.49
C SER A 142 -0.28 -22.16 11.09
N LEU A 143 -0.85 -21.12 11.71
CA LEU A 143 -0.59 -19.73 11.37
C LEU A 143 0.75 -19.25 11.96
N ARG A 144 1.66 -18.83 11.09
CA ARG A 144 3.02 -18.35 11.45
C ARG A 144 3.64 -17.51 10.33
N PRO A 145 4.76 -16.82 10.58
CA PRO A 145 5.57 -16.31 9.49
C PRO A 145 5.98 -17.42 8.51
N ALA A 146 5.98 -17.08 7.23
CA ALA A 146 6.50 -17.91 6.16
C ALA A 146 8.02 -18.04 6.28
N ARG A 147 8.55 -19.16 5.81
CA ARG A 147 9.97 -19.43 5.74
C ARG A 147 10.49 -19.28 4.32
N SER A 148 11.79 -19.08 4.16
CA SER A 148 12.40 -18.87 2.84
C SER A 148 12.19 -20.05 1.88
N GLU A 149 12.10 -21.28 2.39
CA GLU A 149 11.82 -22.47 1.57
C GLU A 149 10.37 -22.50 1.04
N GLU A 150 9.48 -21.70 1.59
CA GLU A 150 8.06 -21.63 1.23
C GLU A 150 7.78 -20.56 0.17
N LEU A 151 8.83 -19.91 -0.39
CA LEU A 151 8.71 -18.87 -1.41
C LEU A 151 7.87 -19.34 -2.62
N GLU A 152 8.07 -20.59 -3.05
CA GLU A 152 7.35 -21.17 -4.18
C GLU A 152 5.85 -21.40 -3.92
N LEU A 153 5.44 -21.49 -2.65
CA LEU A 153 4.03 -21.52 -2.27
C LEU A 153 3.41 -20.11 -2.24
N VAL A 154 4.23 -19.10 -1.95
CA VAL A 154 3.78 -17.71 -1.76
C VAL A 154 3.66 -16.96 -3.09
N VAL A 155 4.66 -17.07 -3.97
CA VAL A 155 4.76 -16.23 -5.17
C VAL A 155 3.55 -16.39 -6.12
N PRO A 156 3.09 -17.61 -6.47
CA PRO A 156 1.94 -17.76 -7.36
C PRO A 156 0.66 -17.17 -6.77
N ILE A 157 0.50 -17.29 -5.45
CA ILE A 157 -0.67 -16.78 -4.73
C ILE A 157 -0.65 -15.26 -4.67
N HIS A 158 0.51 -14.67 -4.39
CA HIS A 158 0.66 -13.21 -4.40
C HIS A 158 0.43 -12.66 -5.82
N ALA A 159 0.99 -13.29 -6.85
CA ALA A 159 0.80 -12.87 -8.24
C ALA A 159 -0.68 -12.94 -8.65
N GLN A 160 -1.38 -14.01 -8.27
CA GLN A 160 -2.81 -14.16 -8.53
C GLN A 160 -3.64 -13.08 -7.83
N THR A 161 -3.37 -12.78 -6.55
CA THR A 161 -4.07 -11.70 -5.85
C THR A 161 -3.84 -10.33 -6.50
N ALA A 162 -2.59 -10.03 -6.87
CA ALA A 162 -2.27 -8.79 -7.59
C ALA A 162 -2.97 -8.72 -8.96
N PHE A 163 -3.08 -9.83 -9.69
CA PHE A 163 -3.83 -9.91 -10.93
C PHE A 163 -5.34 -9.72 -10.73
N GLU A 164 -5.93 -10.30 -9.68
CA GLU A 164 -7.35 -10.12 -9.36
C GLU A 164 -7.69 -8.66 -8.98
N GLU A 165 -6.77 -7.98 -8.29
CA GLU A 165 -6.95 -6.60 -7.83
C GLU A 165 -6.70 -5.56 -8.93
N SER A 166 -5.65 -5.79 -9.74
CA SER A 166 -5.18 -4.82 -10.71
C SER A 166 -5.49 -5.20 -12.15
N GLY A 167 -5.69 -6.47 -12.49
CA GLY A 167 -5.70 -6.98 -13.87
C GLY A 167 -4.32 -7.08 -14.53
N VAL A 168 -3.21 -6.87 -13.80
CA VAL A 168 -1.84 -7.07 -14.28
C VAL A 168 -1.17 -8.14 -13.44
N ASN A 169 -0.71 -9.20 -14.09
CA ASN A 169 0.04 -10.25 -13.42
C ASN A 169 1.51 -9.83 -13.32
N PRO A 170 2.06 -9.67 -12.10
CA PRO A 170 3.43 -9.20 -11.92
C PRO A 170 4.48 -10.17 -12.46
N LEU A 171 4.15 -11.47 -12.61
CA LEU A 171 5.04 -12.46 -13.19
C LEU A 171 5.21 -12.30 -14.71
N ASP A 172 4.28 -11.63 -15.38
CA ASP A 172 4.37 -11.37 -16.83
C ASP A 172 5.19 -10.10 -17.13
N VAL A 173 5.21 -9.14 -16.19
CA VAL A 173 5.86 -7.82 -16.38
C VAL A 173 7.21 -7.68 -15.68
N ASP A 174 7.39 -8.31 -14.51
CA ASP A 174 8.61 -8.21 -13.69
C ASP A 174 8.80 -9.49 -12.85
N PRO A 175 9.03 -10.67 -13.49
CA PRO A 175 9.09 -11.94 -12.78
C PRO A 175 10.20 -11.98 -11.72
N SER A 176 11.41 -11.57 -12.09
CA SER A 176 12.57 -11.61 -11.19
C SER A 176 12.42 -10.61 -10.03
N GLY A 177 12.04 -9.36 -10.32
CA GLY A 177 11.86 -8.35 -9.29
C GLY A 177 10.67 -8.65 -8.38
N PHE A 178 9.57 -9.21 -8.91
CA PHE A 178 8.44 -9.62 -8.08
C PHE A 178 8.81 -10.75 -7.12
N ARG A 179 9.56 -11.75 -7.61
CA ARG A 179 10.06 -12.85 -6.77
C ARG A 179 11.01 -12.34 -5.69
N GLU A 180 11.93 -11.45 -6.03
CA GLU A 180 12.86 -10.82 -5.08
C GLU A 180 12.09 -10.07 -3.98
N ARG A 181 11.07 -9.29 -4.34
CA ARG A 181 10.23 -8.58 -3.37
C ARG A 181 9.48 -9.52 -2.43
N CYS A 182 8.98 -10.65 -2.95
CA CYS A 182 8.36 -11.68 -2.11
C CYS A 182 9.38 -12.32 -1.15
N ALA A 183 10.55 -12.71 -1.65
CA ALA A 183 11.62 -13.30 -0.84
C ALA A 183 12.10 -12.34 0.25
N ARG A 184 12.26 -11.05 -0.07
CA ARG A 184 12.62 -10.01 0.89
C ARG A 184 11.59 -9.90 2.01
N ARG A 185 10.29 -9.89 1.68
CA ARG A 185 9.22 -9.81 2.67
C ARG A 185 9.17 -11.04 3.59
N ILE A 186 9.39 -12.23 3.05
CA ILE A 186 9.53 -13.47 3.84
C ILE A 186 10.73 -13.34 4.80
N LYS A 187 11.90 -12.91 4.31
CA LYS A 187 13.10 -12.72 5.14
C LYS A 187 12.89 -11.70 6.27
N GLN A 188 12.02 -10.72 6.06
CA GLN A 188 11.63 -9.73 7.08
C GLN A 188 10.60 -10.27 8.09
N GLY A 189 10.14 -11.51 7.96
CA GLY A 189 9.08 -12.08 8.81
C GLY A 189 7.71 -11.45 8.56
N ARG A 190 7.52 -10.82 7.39
CA ARG A 190 6.34 -10.02 7.06
C ARG A 190 5.33 -10.72 6.16
N THR A 191 5.59 -11.96 5.76
CA THR A 191 4.60 -12.81 5.09
C THR A 191 4.12 -13.83 6.09
N TRP A 192 2.81 -13.87 6.35
CA TRP A 192 2.18 -14.81 7.26
C TRP A 192 1.39 -15.84 6.49
N VAL A 193 1.52 -17.10 6.89
CA VAL A 193 0.90 -18.24 6.21
C VAL A 193 0.29 -19.21 7.21
N ALA A 194 -0.77 -19.90 6.80
CA ALA A 194 -1.22 -21.12 7.44
C ALA A 194 -1.08 -22.27 6.45
N ILE A 195 -0.19 -23.22 6.74
CA ILE A 195 0.12 -24.37 5.88
C ILE A 195 -0.17 -25.66 6.64
N GLU A 196 -0.99 -26.53 6.06
CA GLU A 196 -1.32 -27.84 6.61
C GLU A 196 -1.28 -28.89 5.50
N GLY A 197 -0.61 -30.02 5.74
CA GLY A 197 -0.45 -31.08 4.74
C GLY A 197 0.24 -30.60 3.45
N GLY A 198 1.17 -29.64 3.55
CA GLY A 198 1.85 -29.03 2.40
C GLY A 198 1.00 -28.08 1.56
N ARG A 199 -0.26 -27.81 1.95
CA ARG A 199 -1.17 -26.92 1.23
C ARG A 199 -1.31 -25.58 1.94
N LEU A 200 -1.18 -24.50 1.18
CA LEU A 200 -1.40 -23.14 1.69
C LEU A 200 -2.90 -22.89 1.88
N LYS A 201 -3.32 -22.71 3.13
CA LYS A 201 -4.73 -22.46 3.49
C LYS A 201 -5.06 -20.98 3.66
N PHE A 202 -4.09 -20.22 4.16
CA PHE A 202 -4.17 -18.77 4.36
C PHE A 202 -2.83 -18.11 4.06
N LYS A 203 -2.85 -16.90 3.52
CA LYS A 203 -1.68 -16.03 3.39
C LYS A 203 -2.08 -14.57 3.56
N ILE A 204 -1.24 -13.75 4.16
CA ILE A 204 -1.37 -12.29 4.16
C ILE A 204 0.00 -11.65 4.37
N ASP A 205 0.18 -10.43 3.88
CA ASP A 205 1.42 -9.69 4.03
C ASP A 205 1.27 -8.49 4.95
N VAL A 206 2.27 -8.28 5.80
CA VAL A 206 2.54 -7.04 6.52
C VAL A 206 3.32 -6.12 5.57
N VAL A 207 2.65 -5.10 5.04
CA VAL A 207 3.22 -4.18 4.05
C VAL A 207 3.79 -2.93 4.70
N SER A 208 3.21 -2.52 5.82
CA SER A 208 3.74 -1.44 6.66
C SER A 208 3.78 -1.89 8.11
N ASP A 209 4.84 -1.53 8.82
CA ASP A 209 5.11 -2.01 10.17
C ASP A 209 5.70 -0.89 11.03
N THR A 210 4.84 -0.06 11.62
CA THR A 210 5.25 1.04 12.50
C THR A 210 4.62 0.91 13.90
N PRO A 211 5.17 1.58 14.93
CA PRO A 211 4.56 1.62 16.27
C PRO A 211 3.13 2.17 16.29
N GLU A 212 2.76 2.99 15.31
CA GLU A 212 1.45 3.62 15.18
C GLU A 212 0.47 2.72 14.45
N VAL A 213 0.88 2.16 13.30
CA VAL A 213 -0.01 1.41 12.42
C VAL A 213 0.74 0.29 11.70
N VAL A 214 0.17 -0.91 11.73
CA VAL A 214 0.52 -2.01 10.82
C VAL A 214 -0.53 -2.10 9.71
N TYR A 215 -0.08 -2.11 8.46
CA TYR A 215 -0.96 -2.30 7.29
C TYR A 215 -0.79 -3.69 6.71
N LEU A 216 -1.93 -4.37 6.53
CA LEU A 216 -2.03 -5.70 5.96
C LEU A 216 -2.61 -5.66 4.54
N GLU A 217 -2.07 -6.49 3.65
CA GLU A 217 -2.48 -6.56 2.26
C GLU A 217 -2.40 -7.99 1.69
N GLY A 218 -3.14 -8.23 0.60
CA GLY A 218 -3.04 -9.45 -0.19
C GLY A 218 -3.47 -10.70 0.57
N ALA A 219 -4.62 -10.62 1.26
CA ALA A 219 -5.18 -11.72 2.02
C ALA A 219 -5.73 -12.81 1.08
N TYR A 220 -5.25 -14.03 1.28
CA TYR A 220 -5.69 -15.21 0.57
C TYR A 220 -6.27 -16.23 1.54
N VAL A 221 -7.39 -16.85 1.14
CA VAL A 221 -7.95 -18.04 1.78
C VAL A 221 -8.22 -19.06 0.68
N SER A 222 -7.77 -20.30 0.86
CA SER A 222 -8.04 -21.40 -0.07
C SER A 222 -9.55 -21.65 -0.22
N ALA A 223 -9.99 -22.08 -1.41
CA ALA A 223 -11.41 -22.22 -1.73
C ALA A 223 -12.19 -23.09 -0.72
N GLU A 224 -11.62 -24.22 -0.31
CA GLU A 224 -12.20 -25.16 0.68
C GLU A 224 -12.42 -24.53 2.07
N HIS A 225 -11.72 -23.44 2.39
CA HIS A 225 -11.75 -22.79 3.71
C HIS A 225 -12.49 -21.43 3.68
N ARG A 226 -13.01 -21.00 2.53
CA ARG A 226 -13.86 -19.81 2.40
C ARG A 226 -15.25 -20.10 3.00
N GLY A 227 -15.94 -19.05 3.44
CA GLY A 227 -17.30 -19.16 4.02
C GLY A 227 -17.38 -19.73 5.44
N ASN A 228 -16.38 -20.48 5.91
CA ASN A 228 -16.40 -21.17 7.21
C ASN A 228 -15.75 -20.38 8.36
N GLY A 229 -15.41 -19.11 8.13
CA GLY A 229 -14.78 -18.22 9.12
C GLY A 229 -13.28 -18.46 9.37
N TYR A 230 -12.62 -19.30 8.58
CA TYR A 230 -11.18 -19.58 8.72
C TYR A 230 -10.32 -18.31 8.56
N GLY A 231 -10.60 -17.51 7.53
CA GLY A 231 -9.93 -16.23 7.31
C GLY A 231 -10.09 -15.26 8.49
N ALA A 232 -11.31 -15.13 9.03
CA ALA A 232 -11.56 -14.29 10.20
C ALA A 232 -10.76 -14.74 11.43
N LYS A 233 -10.65 -16.05 11.69
CA LYS A 233 -9.83 -16.59 12.79
C LYS A 233 -8.34 -16.27 12.59
N CYS A 234 -7.82 -16.47 11.38
CA CYS A 234 -6.43 -16.13 11.06
C CYS A 234 -6.16 -14.64 11.26
N MET A 235 -7.07 -13.78 10.78
CA MET A 235 -6.99 -12.34 10.95
C MET A 235 -7.04 -11.91 12.42
N THR A 236 -7.95 -12.47 13.23
CA THR A 236 -8.00 -12.17 14.67
C THR A 236 -6.71 -12.56 15.37
N GLN A 237 -6.16 -13.75 15.10
CA GLN A 237 -4.90 -14.20 15.69
C GLN A 237 -3.73 -13.29 15.32
N LEU A 238 -3.55 -13.02 14.03
CA LEU A 238 -2.48 -12.16 13.54
C LEU A 238 -2.61 -10.74 14.10
N THR A 239 -3.83 -10.20 14.12
CA THR A 239 -4.08 -8.84 14.63
C THR A 239 -3.74 -8.75 16.11
N ASN A 240 -4.14 -9.74 16.93
CA ASN A 240 -3.78 -9.76 18.34
C ASN A 240 -2.27 -9.74 18.55
N HIS A 241 -1.52 -10.55 17.79
CA HIS A 241 -0.06 -10.58 17.85
C HIS A 241 0.57 -9.25 17.42
N LEU A 242 0.07 -8.62 16.35
CA LEU A 242 0.61 -7.34 15.88
C LEU A 242 0.35 -6.21 16.88
N LEU A 243 -0.82 -6.19 17.51
CA LEU A 243 -1.19 -5.18 18.52
C LEU A 243 -0.31 -5.24 19.79
N GLU A 244 0.52 -6.27 19.97
CA GLU A 244 1.54 -6.29 21.04
C GLU A 244 2.62 -5.22 20.82
N ARG A 245 2.80 -4.73 19.58
CA ARG A 245 3.87 -3.77 19.21
C ARG A 245 3.41 -2.57 18.40
N THR A 246 2.13 -2.50 17.99
CA THR A 246 1.57 -1.36 17.26
C THR A 246 0.26 -0.90 17.89
N LYS A 247 -0.10 0.38 17.72
CA LYS A 247 -1.35 0.95 18.25
C LYS A 247 -2.58 0.54 17.43
N SER A 248 -2.41 0.21 16.14
CA SER A 248 -3.52 -0.26 15.31
C SER A 248 -3.08 -1.13 14.14
N VAL A 249 -4.01 -1.96 13.66
CA VAL A 249 -3.84 -2.74 12.44
C VAL A 249 -4.93 -2.32 11.45
N CYS A 250 -4.54 -2.01 10.21
CA CYS A 250 -5.46 -1.61 9.16
C CYS A 250 -5.28 -2.42 7.88
N LEU A 251 -6.29 -2.37 7.02
CA LEU A 251 -6.28 -2.95 5.70
C LEU A 251 -7.25 -2.20 4.78
N LEU A 252 -7.03 -2.34 3.47
CA LEU A 252 -7.96 -1.90 2.45
C LEU A 252 -8.71 -3.12 1.92
N VAL A 253 -9.99 -2.93 1.64
CA VAL A 253 -10.82 -3.96 1.00
C VAL A 253 -11.76 -3.37 -0.03
N ASN A 254 -11.79 -4.00 -1.19
CA ASN A 254 -12.59 -3.51 -2.30
C ASN A 254 -14.08 -3.45 -1.91
N GLN A 255 -14.73 -2.34 -2.24
CA GLN A 255 -16.14 -2.11 -1.92
C GLN A 255 -17.06 -3.17 -2.53
N LYS A 256 -16.66 -3.80 -3.65
CA LYS A 256 -17.42 -4.88 -4.30
C LYS A 256 -17.19 -6.24 -3.64
N ASN A 257 -16.13 -6.41 -2.85
CA ASN A 257 -15.80 -7.69 -2.19
C ASN A 257 -16.55 -7.84 -0.85
N SER A 258 -17.86 -8.05 -0.92
CA SER A 258 -18.74 -8.19 0.25
C SER A 258 -18.34 -9.35 1.17
N ALA A 259 -17.81 -10.43 0.61
CA ALA A 259 -17.34 -11.60 1.36
C ALA A 259 -16.12 -11.27 2.24
N ALA A 260 -15.11 -10.60 1.68
CA ALA A 260 -13.95 -10.14 2.46
C ALA A 260 -14.35 -9.11 3.52
N GLN A 261 -15.21 -8.15 3.17
CA GLN A 261 -15.74 -7.17 4.13
C GLN A 261 -16.48 -7.84 5.29
N ALA A 262 -17.28 -8.87 5.04
CA ALA A 262 -17.94 -9.64 6.10
C ALA A 262 -16.92 -10.38 6.98
N SER A 263 -15.88 -10.98 6.38
CA SER A 263 -14.80 -11.64 7.10
C SER A 263 -14.03 -10.69 8.02
N TYR A 264 -13.67 -9.50 7.54
CA TYR A 264 -12.94 -8.50 8.35
C TYR A 264 -13.80 -7.91 9.47
N ARG A 265 -15.08 -7.61 9.20
CA ARG A 265 -16.03 -7.20 10.26
C ARG A 265 -16.17 -8.28 11.34
N LYS A 266 -16.24 -9.55 10.95
CA LYS A 266 -16.25 -10.69 11.89
C LYS A 266 -14.95 -10.81 12.70
N ALA A 267 -13.83 -10.36 12.15
CA ALA A 267 -12.54 -10.29 12.83
C ALA A 267 -12.36 -8.99 13.65
N GLY A 268 -13.42 -8.20 13.85
CA GLY A 268 -13.43 -7.01 14.71
C GLY A 268 -12.96 -5.72 14.04
N TYR A 269 -12.71 -5.72 12.72
CA TYR A 269 -12.31 -4.51 12.01
C TYR A 269 -13.48 -3.56 11.79
N GLN A 270 -13.23 -2.27 11.99
CA GLN A 270 -14.21 -1.19 11.86
C GLN A 270 -13.91 -0.30 10.67
N PHE A 271 -14.95 0.14 9.96
CA PHE A 271 -14.81 1.10 8.87
C PHE A 271 -14.30 2.44 9.38
N ARG A 272 -13.37 3.04 8.63
CA ARG A 272 -12.81 4.37 8.92
C ARG A 272 -13.15 5.36 7.83
N GLU A 273 -12.73 5.07 6.60
CA GLU A 273 -12.91 5.99 5.48
C GLU A 273 -12.83 5.26 4.12
N TYR A 274 -13.23 5.95 3.06
CA TYR A 274 -13.07 5.48 1.69
C TYR A 274 -11.75 5.92 1.10
N TYR A 275 -11.11 4.99 0.41
CA TYR A 275 -9.95 5.22 -0.45
C TYR A 275 -10.34 4.85 -1.87
N ASP A 276 -9.61 5.38 -2.84
CA ASP A 276 -9.63 4.81 -4.18
C ASP A 276 -8.21 4.38 -4.56
N THR A 277 -8.11 3.32 -5.35
CA THR A 277 -6.89 2.95 -6.08
C THR A 277 -7.14 3.21 -7.56
N LEU A 278 -6.37 4.11 -8.16
CA LEU A 278 -6.41 4.42 -9.58
C LEU A 278 -5.33 3.61 -10.26
N TYR A 279 -5.68 2.57 -11.01
CA TYR A 279 -4.72 1.87 -11.85
C TYR A 279 -4.54 2.63 -13.16
N LEU A 280 -3.29 2.99 -13.44
CA LEU A 280 -2.93 3.83 -14.57
C LEU A 280 -2.68 2.99 -15.83
N GLN A 281 -2.75 3.65 -16.98
CA GLN A 281 -2.32 3.08 -18.26
C GLN A 281 -0.82 2.79 -18.19
N GLN A 282 -0.39 1.64 -18.69
CA GLN A 282 1.03 1.47 -18.97
C GLN A 282 1.36 2.25 -20.24
N PRO A 283 2.50 2.96 -20.30
CA PRO A 283 2.93 3.60 -21.53
C PRO A 283 2.98 2.55 -22.63
N SER A 284 2.35 2.83 -23.77
CA SER A 284 2.44 1.97 -24.94
C SER A 284 3.91 1.79 -25.28
N VAL A 285 4.41 0.56 -25.24
CA VAL A 285 5.68 0.23 -25.89
C VAL A 285 5.39 0.44 -27.38
N ILE A 286 5.89 1.53 -27.95
CA ILE A 286 5.94 1.66 -29.40
C ILE A 286 6.90 0.56 -29.84
N SER A 287 6.34 -0.55 -30.32
CA SER A 287 7.09 -1.56 -31.05
C SER A 287 7.62 -0.89 -32.31
N ASN A 288 8.91 -0.56 -32.30
CA ASN A 288 9.66 -0.24 -33.51
C ASN A 288 9.74 -1.46 -34.42
#